data_AF-A0A9P0VR45-F1
#
_entry.id   AF-A0A9P0VR45-F1
#
_cell.length_a   1.000
_cell.length_b   1.000
_cell.length_c   1.000
_cell.angle_alpha   90.00
_cell.angle_beta   90.00
_cell.angle_gamma   90.00
#
_symmetry.space_group_name_H-M   'P 1'
#
loop_
_entity.id
_entity.type
_entity.pdbx_description
1 polymer ?
#
loop_
_entity_poly.entity_id
_entity_poly.type
_entity_poly.pdbx_seq_one_letter_code
_entity_poly.pdbx_strand_id
1 'polypeptide(L)'
;MSIIPKSCTCVNPITQESRASEQKKCINCEGQHAADSRECPRMKEEVAIQRVRDARKISYLEAKRKDLHAMIYAGAFAVLKLNGQRPTDVTSRNGTKRQPAWERRLSKNIDNIRSDIAILTQYQKPTYSQRVKKKGDTIMRRSSKKTQP
;
A
#
# COMPACT_ATOMS: atom_id res chain seq x y z
N MET A 1 6.45 -55.25 50.32
CA MET A 1 6.65 -53.80 50.14
C MET A 1 5.78 -53.37 48.97
N SER A 2 4.64 -52.75 49.23
CA SER A 2 3.70 -52.34 48.19
C SER A 2 3.50 -50.82 48.28
N ILE A 3 3.84 -50.15 47.19
CA ILE A 3 3.82 -48.71 46.99
C ILE A 3 2.37 -48.27 46.77
N ILE A 4 1.87 -47.31 47.56
CA ILE A 4 0.57 -46.66 47.34
C ILE A 4 0.78 -45.55 46.29
N PRO A 5 0.11 -45.56 45.12
CA PRO A 5 0.18 -44.44 44.20
C PRO A 5 -0.70 -43.28 44.67
N LYS A 6 -0.14 -42.06 44.62
CA LYS A 6 -0.84 -40.80 44.89
C LYS A 6 -1.84 -40.52 43.76
N SER A 7 -3.14 -40.62 44.04
CA SER A 7 -4.18 -40.17 43.10
C SER A 7 -4.30 -38.64 43.19
N CYS A 8 -3.99 -37.96 42.10
CA CYS A 8 -4.21 -36.54 41.91
C CYS A 8 -5.72 -36.24 41.91
N THR A 9 -6.20 -35.39 42.81
CA THR A 9 -7.61 -34.95 42.83
C THR A 9 -7.77 -33.75 41.90
N CYS A 10 -8.10 -34.01 40.65
CA CYS A 10 -8.52 -32.98 39.70
C CYS A 10 -9.75 -33.42 38.90
N VAL A 11 -10.90 -33.55 39.56
CA VAL A 11 -12.24 -33.22 39.02
C VAL A 11 -13.17 -32.97 40.21
N ASN A 12 -13.54 -31.72 40.48
CA ASN A 12 -14.74 -31.45 41.28
C ASN A 12 -15.94 -31.44 40.32
N PRO A 13 -16.99 -32.24 40.57
CA PRO A 13 -18.18 -32.25 39.72
C PRO A 13 -18.92 -30.92 39.82
N ILE A 14 -19.35 -30.44 38.65
CA ILE A 14 -20.16 -29.25 38.46
C ILE A 14 -21.49 -29.45 39.23
N THR A 15 -21.64 -28.79 40.36
CA THR A 15 -22.96 -28.57 40.96
C THR A 15 -23.57 -27.33 40.31
N GLN A 16 -24.50 -27.57 39.39
CA GLN A 16 -25.50 -26.58 39.01
C GLN A 16 -26.36 -26.28 40.24
N GLU A 17 -26.24 -25.09 40.81
CA GLU A 17 -27.39 -24.33 41.36
C GLU A 17 -26.95 -22.93 41.81
N SER A 18 -27.13 -21.95 40.92
CA SER A 18 -27.71 -20.64 41.26
C SER A 18 -27.94 -19.86 39.96
N ARG A 19 -29.16 -20.05 39.41
CA ARG A 19 -29.77 -19.08 38.50
C ARG A 19 -30.06 -17.80 39.29
N ALA A 20 -29.04 -16.98 39.42
CA ALA A 20 -29.17 -15.54 39.46
C ALA A 20 -28.11 -15.03 38.48
N SER A 21 -28.45 -15.07 37.19
CA SER A 21 -27.65 -14.41 36.17
C SER A 21 -27.79 -12.91 36.42
N GLU A 22 -26.98 -12.38 37.33
CA GLU A 22 -26.47 -11.03 37.14
C GLU A 22 -25.80 -11.08 35.76
N GLN A 23 -26.51 -10.61 34.74
CA GLN A 23 -25.96 -10.42 33.41
C GLN A 23 -24.81 -9.45 33.56
N LYS A 24 -23.60 -9.96 33.77
CA LYS A 24 -22.39 -9.16 33.86
C LYS A 24 -22.29 -8.41 32.53
N LYS A 25 -22.61 -7.12 32.56
CA LYS A 25 -22.49 -6.24 31.41
C LYS A 25 -21.03 -6.18 31.00
N CYS A 26 -20.79 -6.11 29.70
CA CYS A 26 -19.44 -5.95 29.19
C CYS A 26 -18.82 -4.65 29.74
N ILE A 27 -17.65 -4.70 30.38
CA ILE A 27 -16.99 -3.49 30.87
C ILE A 27 -16.55 -2.53 29.74
N ASN A 28 -16.40 -3.04 28.52
CA ASN A 28 -15.92 -2.28 27.37
C ASN A 28 -17.05 -1.51 26.67
N CYS A 29 -18.27 -2.05 26.61
CA CYS A 29 -19.39 -1.46 25.86
C CYS A 29 -20.76 -1.56 26.54
N GLU A 30 -20.80 -2.03 27.79
CA GLU A 30 -22.00 -2.18 28.62
C GLU A 30 -23.09 -3.13 28.06
N GLY A 31 -22.77 -3.87 26.99
CA GLY A 31 -23.67 -4.83 26.35
C GLY A 31 -23.90 -6.11 27.16
N GLN A 32 -24.96 -6.84 26.82
CA GLN A 32 -25.31 -8.15 27.41
C GLN A 32 -24.42 -9.28 26.82
N HIS A 33 -23.12 -9.19 27.06
CA HIS A 33 -22.16 -10.24 26.73
C HIS A 33 -20.93 -10.16 27.64
N ALA A 34 -20.16 -11.24 27.67
CA ALA A 34 -18.89 -11.28 28.41
C ALA A 34 -17.87 -10.25 27.87
N ALA A 35 -16.94 -9.82 28.72
CA ALA A 35 -15.95 -8.78 28.39
C ALA A 35 -14.98 -9.19 27.26
N ASP A 36 -14.69 -10.49 27.17
CA ASP A 36 -13.84 -11.16 26.17
C ASP A 36 -14.61 -11.63 24.93
N SER A 37 -15.92 -11.36 24.85
CA SER A 37 -16.73 -11.71 23.69
C SER A 37 -16.18 -11.05 22.43
N ARG A 38 -15.97 -11.87 21.39
CA ARG A 38 -15.59 -11.40 20.05
C ARG A 38 -16.64 -10.50 19.40
N GLU A 39 -17.86 -10.48 19.92
CA GLU A 39 -18.95 -9.65 19.41
C GLU A 39 -18.96 -8.22 19.97
N CYS A 40 -18.09 -7.91 20.94
CA CYS A 40 -18.02 -6.58 21.55
C CYS A 40 -17.65 -5.50 20.51
N PRO A 41 -18.53 -4.51 20.23
CA PRO A 41 -18.27 -3.49 19.22
C PRO A 41 -17.07 -2.59 19.59
N ARG A 42 -16.96 -2.23 20.87
CA ARG A 42 -15.84 -1.41 21.39
C ARG A 42 -14.50 -2.13 21.28
N MET A 43 -14.48 -3.45 21.52
CA MET A 43 -13.27 -4.26 21.35
C MET A 43 -12.89 -4.41 19.87
N LYS A 44 -13.88 -4.57 18.98
CA LYS A 44 -13.64 -4.60 17.53
C LYS A 44 -13.02 -3.29 17.02
N GLU A 45 -13.54 -2.15 17.49
CA GLU A 45 -13.00 -0.81 17.17
C GLU A 45 -11.56 -0.68 17.67
N GLU A 46 -11.29 -1.03 18.94
CA GLU A 46 -9.95 -0.92 19.52
C GLU A 46 -8.92 -1.81 18.79
N VAL A 47 -9.31 -3.03 18.43
CA VAL A 47 -8.48 -3.93 17.61
C VAL A 47 -8.20 -3.34 16.22
N ALA A 48 -9.17 -2.67 15.59
CA ALA A 48 -8.97 -2.00 14.31
C ALA A 48 -7.96 -0.84 14.43
N ILE A 49 -8.11 0.01 15.45
CA ILE A 49 -7.18 1.11 15.72
C ILE A 49 -5.77 0.58 15.97
N GLN A 50 -5.63 -0.44 16.80
CA GLN A 50 -4.33 -1.03 17.14
C GLN A 50 -3.66 -1.67 15.91
N ARG A 51 -4.43 -2.32 15.02
CA ARG A 51 -3.92 -2.82 13.73
C ARG A 51 -3.37 -1.69 12.85
N VAL A 52 -4.08 -0.56 12.74
CA VAL A 52 -3.61 0.60 11.96
C VAL A 52 -2.36 1.19 12.57
N ARG A 53 -2.32 1.30 13.91
CA ARG A 53 -1.18 1.79 14.68
C ARG A 53 0.06 0.95 14.39
N ASP A 54 -0.04 -0.36 14.51
CA ASP A 54 1.07 -1.30 14.36
C ASP A 54 1.54 -1.38 12.90
N ALA A 55 0.59 -1.44 11.95
CA ALA A 55 0.91 -1.50 10.53
C ALA A 55 1.60 -0.23 10.00
N ARG A 56 1.24 0.94 10.53
CA ARG A 56 1.75 2.24 10.06
C ARG A 56 2.80 2.85 10.98
N LYS A 57 3.08 2.23 12.12
CA LYS A 57 4.01 2.72 13.16
C LYS A 57 3.74 4.18 13.55
N ILE A 58 2.47 4.50 13.79
CA ILE A 58 2.00 5.84 14.16
C ILE A 58 1.51 5.87 15.61
N SER A 59 1.21 7.06 16.14
CA SER A 59 0.61 7.17 17.47
C SER A 59 -0.83 6.63 17.48
N TYR A 60 -1.33 6.26 18.67
CA TYR A 60 -2.71 5.78 18.82
C TYR A 60 -3.74 6.82 18.35
N LEU A 61 -3.56 8.10 18.70
CA LEU A 61 -4.48 9.17 18.29
C LEU A 61 -4.52 9.33 16.77
N GLU A 62 -3.38 9.24 16.10
CA GLU A 62 -3.32 9.27 14.64
C GLU A 62 -3.97 8.04 14.01
N ALA A 63 -3.75 6.85 14.58
CA ALA A 63 -4.39 5.62 14.14
C ALA A 63 -5.92 5.71 14.24
N LYS A 64 -6.42 6.18 15.40
CA LYS A 64 -7.85 6.42 15.62
C LYS A 64 -8.43 7.42 14.62
N ARG A 65 -7.71 8.52 14.35
CA ARG A 65 -8.12 9.50 13.35
C ARG A 65 -8.18 8.90 11.94
N LYS A 66 -7.22 8.05 11.58
CA LYS A 66 -7.18 7.39 10.27
C LYS A 66 -8.27 6.34 10.11
N ASP A 67 -8.58 5.61 11.17
CA ASP A 67 -9.67 4.62 11.18
C ASP A 67 -11.04 5.29 11.02
N LEU A 68 -11.30 6.36 11.78
CA LEU A 68 -12.49 7.20 11.62
C LEU A 68 -12.60 7.75 10.19
N HIS A 69 -11.50 8.26 9.65
CA HIS A 69 -11.47 8.77 8.28
C HIS A 69 -11.80 7.69 7.26
N ALA A 70 -11.29 6.47 7.44
CA ALA A 70 -11.61 5.34 6.56
C ALA A 70 -13.10 5.00 6.59
N MET A 71 -13.74 5.00 7.77
CA MET A 71 -15.19 4.78 7.89
C MET A 71 -16.00 5.86 7.19
N ILE A 72 -15.67 7.13 7.42
CA ILE A 72 -16.34 8.27 6.76
C ILE A 72 -16.19 8.17 5.23
N TYR A 73 -14.98 7.88 4.76
CA TYR A 73 -14.72 7.71 3.33
C TYR A 73 -15.49 6.54 2.72
N ALA A 74 -15.55 5.39 3.41
CA ALA A 74 -16.31 4.23 2.95
C ALA A 74 -17.81 4.55 2.83
N GLY A 75 -18.37 5.25 3.82
CA GLY A 75 -19.75 5.72 3.79
C GLY A 75 -20.02 6.70 2.64
N ALA A 76 -19.19 7.74 2.50
CA ALA A 76 -19.31 8.70 1.41
C ALA A 76 -19.20 8.02 0.02
N PHE A 77 -18.26 7.10 -0.15
CA PHE A 77 -18.08 6.35 -1.39
C PHE A 77 -19.30 5.47 -1.70
N ALA A 78 -19.86 4.79 -0.70
CA ALA A 78 -21.06 3.98 -0.87
C ALA A 78 -22.25 4.84 -1.33
N VAL A 79 -22.46 6.01 -0.71
CA VAL A 79 -23.53 6.96 -1.09
C VAL A 79 -23.35 7.46 -2.52
N LEU A 80 -22.13 7.87 -2.91
CA LEU A 80 -21.85 8.31 -4.28
C LEU A 80 -22.21 7.21 -5.29
N LYS A 81 -21.81 5.97 -5.01
CA LYS A 81 -22.08 4.83 -5.88
C LYS A 81 -23.57 4.53 -6.00
N LEU A 82 -24.32 4.56 -4.89
CA LEU A 82 -25.78 4.37 -4.89
C LEU A 82 -26.51 5.47 -5.68
N ASN A 83 -25.99 6.70 -5.64
CA ASN A 83 -26.52 7.83 -6.40
C ASN A 83 -26.07 7.84 -7.87
N GLY A 84 -25.40 6.79 -8.35
CA GLY A 84 -24.88 6.72 -9.73
C GLY A 84 -23.76 7.72 -10.02
N GLN A 85 -23.22 8.39 -9.00
CA GLN A 85 -22.14 9.34 -9.13
C GLN A 85 -20.80 8.59 -9.10
N ARG A 86 -19.90 8.93 -10.03
CA ARG A 86 -18.55 8.38 -10.01
C ARG A 86 -17.68 9.24 -9.09
N PRO A 87 -17.03 8.65 -8.07
CA PRO A 87 -16.03 9.35 -7.27
C PRO A 87 -14.89 9.79 -8.20
N THR A 88 -14.85 11.08 -8.52
CA THR A 88 -13.78 11.63 -9.35
C THR A 88 -12.57 11.85 -8.46
N ASP A 89 -11.50 11.11 -8.70
CA ASP A 89 -10.23 11.39 -8.06
C ASP A 89 -9.74 12.76 -8.56
N VAL A 90 -9.56 13.72 -7.66
CA VAL A 90 -9.01 15.05 -7.99
C VAL A 90 -7.60 14.89 -8.59
N THR A 91 -6.90 13.78 -8.30
CA THR A 91 -5.60 13.46 -8.92
C THR A 91 -5.69 13.01 -10.39
N SER A 92 -6.89 12.70 -10.91
CA SER A 92 -7.12 12.38 -12.32
C SER A 92 -7.21 13.63 -13.22
N ARG A 93 -7.25 14.84 -12.64
CA ARG A 93 -7.07 16.11 -13.38
C ARG A 93 -5.60 16.45 -13.66
N ASN A 94 -4.70 15.47 -13.63
CA ASN A 94 -3.37 15.64 -14.19
C ASN A 94 -3.44 15.40 -15.70
N GLY A 95 -3.94 16.41 -16.43
CA GLY A 95 -3.45 16.63 -17.79
C GLY A 95 -1.92 16.57 -17.74
N THR A 96 -1.32 15.88 -18.70
CA THR A 96 0.14 15.68 -18.87
C THR A 96 0.92 16.74 -18.09
N LYS A 97 1.57 16.37 -16.98
CA LYS A 97 2.37 17.31 -16.18
C LYS A 97 3.24 18.08 -17.18
N ARG A 98 3.01 19.39 -17.31
CA ARG A 98 3.70 20.20 -18.33
C ARG A 98 5.18 20.18 -17.98
N GLN A 99 5.94 19.31 -18.64
CA GLN A 99 7.38 19.25 -18.45
C GLN A 99 7.97 20.62 -18.82
N PRO A 100 8.78 21.24 -17.95
CA PRO A 100 9.47 22.47 -18.27
C PRO A 100 10.34 22.28 -19.52
N ALA A 101 10.57 23.38 -20.24
CA ALA A 101 11.25 23.32 -21.54
C ALA A 101 12.65 22.68 -21.46
N TRP A 102 13.38 22.87 -20.35
CA TRP A 102 14.70 22.28 -20.15
C TRP A 102 14.64 20.75 -19.99
N GLU A 103 13.63 20.23 -19.30
CA GLU A 103 13.45 18.78 -19.10
C GLU A 103 13.13 18.11 -20.45
N ARG A 104 12.27 18.74 -21.26
CA ARG A 104 11.98 18.26 -22.62
C ARG A 104 13.21 18.27 -23.51
N ARG A 105 14.01 19.34 -23.45
CA ARG A 105 15.28 19.45 -24.22
C ARG A 105 16.25 18.36 -23.80
N LEU A 106 16.38 18.13 -22.49
CA LEU A 106 17.25 17.08 -21.95
C LEU A 106 16.76 15.70 -22.39
N SER A 107 15.47 15.40 -22.25
CA SER A 107 14.88 14.14 -22.70
C SER A 107 15.12 13.93 -24.20
N LYS A 108 14.89 14.96 -25.02
CA LYS A 108 15.13 14.88 -26.46
C LYS A 108 16.61 14.66 -26.78
N ASN A 109 17.51 15.28 -26.02
CA ASN A 109 18.94 15.06 -26.17
C ASN A 109 19.33 13.62 -25.84
N ILE A 110 18.80 13.07 -24.74
CA ILE A 110 18.99 11.67 -24.37
C ILE A 110 18.49 10.73 -25.48
N ASP A 111 17.31 10.99 -26.04
CA ASP A 111 16.76 10.16 -27.12
C ASP A 111 17.57 10.24 -28.41
N ASN A 112 18.07 11.44 -28.76
CA ASN A 112 18.97 11.60 -29.90
C ASN A 112 20.30 10.83 -29.67
N ILE A 113 20.87 10.89 -28.47
CA ILE A 113 22.08 10.13 -28.11
C ILE A 113 21.82 8.62 -28.20
N ARG A 114 20.69 8.14 -27.68
CA ARG A 114 20.29 6.72 -27.81
C ARG A 114 20.17 6.30 -29.26
N SER A 115 19.58 7.15 -30.11
CA SER A 115 19.49 6.89 -31.54
C SER A 115 20.86 6.85 -32.21
N ASP A 116 21.78 7.75 -31.85
CA ASP A 116 23.15 7.77 -32.38
C ASP A 116 23.90 6.49 -31.99
N ILE A 117 23.81 6.08 -30.72
CA ILE A 117 24.39 4.83 -30.21
C ILE A 117 23.89 3.65 -31.05
N ALA A 118 22.58 3.54 -31.25
CA ALA A 118 22.00 2.44 -32.03
C ALA A 118 22.56 2.37 -33.47
N ILE A 119 22.75 3.52 -34.12
CA ILE A 119 23.37 3.59 -35.46
C ILE A 119 24.84 3.18 -35.42
N LEU A 120 25.61 3.68 -34.46
CA LEU A 120 27.03 3.33 -34.33
C LEU A 120 27.23 1.85 -34.01
N THR A 121 26.38 1.26 -33.18
CA THR A 121 26.39 -0.19 -32.92
C THR A 121 26.14 -1.00 -34.18
N GLN A 122 25.27 -0.54 -35.09
CA GLN A 122 25.10 -1.18 -36.40
C GLN A 122 26.29 -0.93 -37.32
N TYR A 123 26.89 0.26 -37.26
CA TYR A 123 28.02 0.65 -38.10
C TYR A 123 29.29 -0.16 -37.81
N GLN A 124 29.44 -0.66 -36.58
CA GLN A 124 30.55 -1.53 -36.19
C GLN A 124 30.43 -2.97 -36.73
N LYS A 125 29.28 -3.38 -37.25
CA LYS A 125 29.10 -4.73 -37.79
C LYS A 125 29.84 -4.90 -39.12
N PRO A 126 30.32 -6.11 -39.45
CA PRO A 126 31.04 -6.36 -40.71
C PRO A 126 30.16 -6.14 -41.95
N THR A 127 28.84 -6.27 -41.80
CA THR A 127 27.86 -6.02 -42.86
C THR A 127 26.85 -4.96 -42.40
N TYR A 128 26.71 -3.90 -43.19
CA TYR A 128 25.73 -2.84 -42.96
C TYR A 128 25.23 -2.22 -44.28
N SER A 129 24.10 -1.51 -44.21
CA SER A 129 23.55 -0.80 -45.38
C SER A 129 24.26 0.54 -45.63
N GLN A 130 24.25 1.02 -46.88
CA GLN A 130 24.80 2.33 -47.26
C GLN A 130 24.17 3.49 -46.47
N ARG A 131 22.92 3.33 -46.03
CA ARG A 131 22.23 4.32 -45.18
C ARG A 131 22.87 4.41 -43.80
N VAL A 132 23.21 3.27 -43.20
CA VAL A 132 23.90 3.20 -41.91
C VAL A 132 25.30 3.81 -42.04
N LYS A 133 26.02 3.53 -43.14
CA LYS A 133 27.32 4.13 -43.44
C LYS A 133 27.29 5.66 -43.39
N LYS A 134 26.43 6.27 -44.22
CA LYS A 134 26.29 7.73 -44.30
C LYS A 134 25.94 8.36 -42.95
N LYS A 135 25.05 7.72 -42.18
CA LYS A 135 24.66 8.21 -40.85
C LYS A 135 25.80 8.07 -39.84
N GLY A 136 26.49 6.94 -39.82
CA GLY A 136 27.66 6.68 -38.97
C GLY A 136 28.76 7.72 -39.20
N ASP A 137 29.14 7.96 -40.45
CA ASP A 137 30.15 8.96 -40.81
C ASP A 137 29.76 10.38 -40.37
N THR A 138 28.47 10.72 -40.50
CA THR A 138 27.95 12.02 -40.05
C THR A 138 28.04 12.17 -38.53
N ILE A 139 27.68 11.12 -37.78
CA ILE A 139 27.75 11.13 -36.31
C ILE A 139 29.21 11.26 -35.85
N MET A 140 30.12 10.47 -36.43
CA MET A 140 31.56 10.52 -36.10
C MET A 140 32.14 11.91 -36.34
N ARG A 141 31.87 12.52 -37.51
CA ARG A 141 32.32 13.88 -37.83
C ARG A 141 31.77 14.93 -36.85
N ARG A 142 30.49 14.81 -36.48
CA ARG A 142 29.86 15.73 -35.51
C ARG A 142 30.49 15.62 -34.12
N SER A 143 30.82 14.40 -33.69
CA SER A 143 31.50 14.17 -32.41
C SER A 143 32.91 14.76 -32.40
N SER A 144 33.69 14.55 -33.47
CA SER A 144 35.05 15.12 -33.57
C SER A 144 35.07 16.65 -33.49
N LYS A 145 34.07 17.34 -34.07
CA LYS A 145 33.96 18.81 -34.01
C LYS A 145 33.64 19.35 -32.61
N LYS A 146 32.97 18.55 -31.76
CA LYS A 146 32.67 18.95 -30.38
C LYS A 146 33.86 18.81 -29.42
N THR A 147 34.89 18.07 -29.83
CA THR A 147 36.06 17.76 -29.00
C THR A 147 37.22 18.73 -29.22
N GLN A 148 37.13 19.65 -30.20
CA GLN A 148 38.13 20.70 -30.36
C GLN A 148 37.86 21.86 -29.38
N PRO A 149 38.88 22.33 -28.62
CA PRO A 149 38.75 23.36 -27.60
C PRO A 149 38.37 24.74 -28.16
#